data_AF-A0A3B0B1T4-F1
#
_entry.id   AF-A0A3B0B1T4-F1
#
_cell.length_a   1.000
_cell.length_b   1.000
_cell.length_c   1.000
_cell.angle_alpha   90.00
_cell.angle_beta   90.00
_cell.angle_gamma   90.00
#
_symmetry.space_group_name_H-M   'P 1'
#
loop_
_entity.id
_entity.type
_entity.pdbx_description
1 polymer ?
#
loop_
_entity_poly.entity_id
_entity_poly.type
_entity_poly.pdbx_seq_one_letter_code
_entity_poly.pdbx_strand_id
1 'polypeptide(L)'
;MLCSHPDRTQIEFDLTAGTSSIRGVAGHHGLAPESVRRHVRDHLTAAARAAVAEVDGAPGLTLAGRLIDVADHARDTRAAAEAKGDHKTALHAGQAEARVLAVLAPLDTLGADIAESIQDATDALSILATTVREHPELAETIIDVMTSRNRHDWADRIRELAPSSNREIEVSA
;
A
#
# COMPACT_ATOMS: atom_id res chain seq x y z
N MET A 1 -24.66 -5.09 13.90
CA MET A 1 -24.51 -4.14 12.78
C MET A 1 -23.48 -3.10 13.20
N LEU A 2 -22.52 -2.75 12.34
CA LEU A 2 -21.42 -1.84 12.68
C LEU A 2 -21.92 -0.42 13.02
N CYS A 3 -23.00 0.02 12.38
CA CYS A 3 -23.58 1.35 12.54
C CYS A 3 -24.08 1.66 13.97
N SER A 4 -24.37 0.62 14.75
CA SER A 4 -24.82 0.70 16.15
C SER A 4 -23.79 0.10 17.12
N HIS A 5 -22.54 -0.10 16.67
CA HIS A 5 -21.47 -0.61 17.52
C HIS A 5 -21.00 0.47 18.49
N PRO A 6 -20.76 0.15 19.79
CA PRO A 6 -20.28 1.13 20.77
C PRO A 6 -18.95 1.77 20.34
N ASP A 7 -18.06 0.98 19.74
CA ASP A 7 -16.74 1.45 19.28
C ASP A 7 -16.71 1.94 17.83
N ARG A 8 -17.88 2.33 17.27
CA ARG A 8 -18.00 2.71 15.85
C ARG A 8 -16.94 3.74 15.43
N THR A 9 -16.71 4.77 16.25
CA THR A 9 -15.76 5.84 15.93
C THR A 9 -14.32 5.31 15.86
N GLN A 10 -13.96 4.38 16.76
CA GLN A 10 -12.65 3.74 16.73
C GLN A 10 -12.50 2.83 15.51
N ILE A 11 -13.54 2.07 15.17
CA ILE A 11 -13.55 1.21 13.98
C ILE A 11 -13.39 2.04 12.70
N GLU A 12 -14.10 3.17 12.57
CA GLU A 12 -13.96 4.08 11.43
C GLU A 12 -12.57 4.72 11.37
N PHE A 13 -11.99 5.07 12.53
CA PHE A 13 -10.62 5.53 12.63
C PHE A 13 -9.64 4.45 12.16
N ASP A 14 -9.73 3.23 12.66
CA ASP A 14 -8.83 2.12 12.30
C ASP A 14 -8.93 1.77 10.80
N LEU A 15 -10.12 1.89 10.21
CA LEU A 15 -10.33 1.70 8.78
C LEU A 15 -9.66 2.79 7.93
N THR A 16 -9.67 4.03 8.40
CA THR A 16 -9.17 5.20 7.65
C THR A 16 -7.72 5.55 7.95
N ALA A 17 -7.21 5.18 9.13
CA ALA A 17 -5.83 5.37 9.56
C ALA A 17 -4.83 4.50 8.80
N GLY A 18 -5.33 3.48 8.12
CA GLY A 18 -4.57 2.78 7.12
C GLY A 18 -3.61 1.71 7.62
N THR A 19 -3.75 1.34 8.88
CA THR A 19 -2.85 0.41 9.57
C THR A 19 -3.38 -1.02 9.59
N SER A 20 -4.62 -1.26 9.16
CA SER A 20 -5.27 -2.58 9.23
C SER A 20 -6.26 -2.81 8.10
N SER A 21 -6.22 -4.01 7.50
CA SER A 21 -7.17 -4.44 6.48
C SER A 21 -8.58 -4.61 7.06
N ILE A 22 -9.62 -4.65 6.20
CA ILE A 22 -11.01 -4.87 6.62
C ILE A 22 -11.16 -6.14 7.48
N ARG A 23 -10.40 -7.21 7.18
CA ARG A 23 -10.37 -8.43 8.01
C ARG A 23 -9.66 -8.21 9.34
N GLY A 24 -8.55 -7.48 9.36
CA GLY A 24 -7.84 -7.12 10.59
C GLY A 24 -8.74 -6.33 11.54
N VAL A 25 -9.40 -5.30 11.02
CA VAL A 25 -10.37 -4.49 11.80
C VAL A 25 -11.56 -5.35 12.26
N ALA A 26 -12.10 -6.20 11.38
CA ALA A 26 -13.19 -7.10 11.75
C ALA A 26 -12.78 -8.05 12.89
N GLY A 27 -11.59 -8.65 12.81
CA GLY A 27 -11.07 -9.54 13.85
C GLY A 27 -10.80 -8.83 15.17
N HIS A 28 -10.20 -7.63 15.12
CA HIS A 28 -9.87 -6.85 16.32
C HIS A 28 -11.11 -6.42 17.10
N HIS A 29 -12.19 -6.10 16.40
CA HIS A 29 -13.44 -5.61 16.98
C HIS A 29 -14.53 -6.69 17.10
N GLY A 30 -14.21 -7.96 16.85
CA GLY A 30 -15.16 -9.07 16.96
C GLY A 30 -16.36 -8.97 15.99
N LEU A 31 -16.17 -8.33 14.84
CA LEU A 31 -17.20 -8.09 13.84
C LEU A 31 -17.15 -9.13 12.72
N ALA A 32 -18.32 -9.39 12.13
CA ALA A 32 -18.36 -10.11 10.87
C ALA A 32 -17.75 -9.23 9.75
N PRO A 33 -16.78 -9.73 8.96
CA PRO A 33 -16.14 -8.95 7.88
C PRO A 33 -17.16 -8.35 6.90
N GLU A 34 -18.27 -9.05 6.66
CA GLU A 34 -19.34 -8.58 5.78
C GLU A 34 -20.16 -7.42 6.37
N SER A 35 -20.22 -7.28 7.70
CA SER A 35 -20.76 -6.07 8.33
C SER A 35 -19.85 -4.87 8.08
N VAL A 36 -18.53 -5.08 8.14
CA VAL A 36 -17.54 -4.01 7.91
C VAL A 36 -17.55 -3.57 6.45
N ARG A 37 -17.55 -4.50 5.48
CA ARG A 37 -17.64 -4.17 4.04
C ARG A 37 -18.90 -3.39 3.70
N ARG A 38 -20.05 -3.81 4.23
CA ARG A 38 -21.32 -3.11 4.02
C ARG A 38 -21.29 -1.70 4.58
N HIS A 39 -20.71 -1.51 5.76
CA HIS A 39 -20.54 -0.19 6.37
C HIS A 39 -19.65 0.72 5.52
N VAL A 40 -18.51 0.21 5.05
CA VAL A 40 -17.61 0.95 4.16
C VAL A 40 -18.31 1.34 2.86
N ARG A 41 -19.08 0.43 2.27
CA ARG A 41 -19.81 0.71 1.02
C ARG A 41 -20.94 1.71 1.21
N ASP A 42 -21.73 1.57 2.27
CA ASP A 42 -23.04 2.24 2.39
C ASP A 42 -23.01 3.49 3.28
N HIS A 43 -22.01 3.62 4.17
CA HIS A 43 -22.03 4.64 5.24
C HIS A 43 -20.75 5.47 5.37
N LEU A 44 -19.63 5.07 4.77
CA LEU A 44 -18.43 5.91 4.71
C LEU A 44 -18.51 6.96 3.58
N THR A 45 -17.96 8.14 3.82
CA THR A 45 -17.90 9.22 2.84
C THR A 45 -17.01 8.83 1.66
N ALA A 46 -17.13 9.52 0.52
CA ALA A 46 -16.31 9.23 -0.66
C ALA A 46 -14.80 9.37 -0.38
N ALA A 47 -14.39 10.41 0.35
CA ALA A 47 -12.99 10.63 0.76
C ALA A 47 -12.47 9.53 1.69
N ALA A 48 -13.29 9.10 2.66
CA ALA A 48 -12.90 8.03 3.58
C ALA A 48 -12.85 6.65 2.90
N ARG A 49 -13.73 6.39 1.92
CA ARG A 49 -13.62 5.20 1.04
C ARG A 49 -12.35 5.21 0.20
N ALA A 50 -11.91 6.37 -0.29
CA ALA A 50 -10.66 6.49 -1.04
C ALA A 50 -9.44 6.21 -0.16
N ALA A 51 -9.41 6.73 1.07
CA ALA A 51 -8.35 6.42 2.05
C ALA A 51 -8.32 4.93 2.43
N VAL A 52 -9.50 4.31 2.63
CA VAL A 52 -9.61 2.85 2.86
C VAL A 52 -9.12 2.07 1.64
N ALA A 53 -9.39 2.55 0.43
CA ALA A 53 -8.96 1.91 -0.82
C ALA A 53 -7.45 2.09 -1.12
N GLU A 54 -6.83 3.19 -0.68
CA GLU A 54 -5.37 3.39 -0.73
C GLU A 54 -4.63 2.44 0.21
N VAL A 55 -5.24 2.11 1.35
CA VAL A 55 -4.72 1.22 2.38
C VAL A 55 -4.92 -0.25 2.02
N ASP A 56 -6.08 -0.59 1.45
CA ASP A 56 -6.30 -1.88 0.79
C ASP A 56 -5.41 -2.02 -0.48
N GLY A 57 -4.81 -0.90 -0.94
CA GLY A 57 -3.65 -0.79 -1.81
C GLY A 57 -3.84 -1.34 -3.22
N ALA A 58 -3.63 -0.49 -4.24
CA ALA A 58 -3.42 -0.79 -5.66
C ALA A 58 -4.27 -1.91 -6.33
N PRO A 59 -4.83 -1.71 -7.53
CA PRO A 59 -5.57 -2.76 -8.25
C PRO A 59 -4.86 -4.15 -8.32
N GLY A 60 -3.52 -4.18 -8.26
CA GLY A 60 -2.73 -5.42 -8.15
C GLY A 60 -2.65 -6.07 -6.76
N LEU A 61 -2.64 -5.30 -5.67
CA LEU A 61 -2.57 -5.80 -4.28
C LEU A 61 -3.93 -6.36 -3.82
N THR A 62 -5.04 -5.77 -4.25
CA THR A 62 -6.39 -6.32 -4.00
C THR A 62 -6.63 -7.67 -4.68
N LEU A 63 -6.05 -7.91 -5.87
CA LEU A 63 -6.11 -9.21 -6.54
C LEU A 63 -5.24 -10.25 -5.82
N ALA A 64 -4.02 -9.89 -5.41
CA ALA A 64 -3.16 -10.77 -4.63
C ALA A 64 -3.80 -11.15 -3.29
N GLY A 65 -4.40 -10.19 -2.58
CA GLY A 65 -5.15 -10.45 -1.34
C GLY A 65 -6.35 -11.38 -1.56
N ARG A 66 -7.11 -11.20 -2.65
CA ARG A 66 -8.20 -12.12 -3.00
C ARG A 66 -7.70 -13.50 -3.40
N LEU A 67 -6.56 -13.61 -4.04
CA LEU A 67 -5.93 -14.88 -4.36
C LEU A 67 -5.50 -15.60 -3.07
N ILE A 68 -4.85 -14.91 -2.14
CA ILE A 68 -4.51 -15.45 -0.81
C ILE A 68 -5.77 -15.98 -0.10
N ASP A 69 -6.85 -15.19 -0.08
CA ASP A 69 -8.12 -15.61 0.50
C ASP A 69 -8.68 -16.91 -0.11
N VAL A 70 -8.54 -17.09 -1.42
CA VAL A 70 -8.97 -18.30 -2.12
C VAL A 70 -8.04 -19.48 -1.80
N ALA A 71 -6.72 -19.26 -1.70
CA ALA A 71 -5.77 -20.29 -1.30
C ALA A 71 -6.07 -20.80 0.11
N ASP A 72 -6.33 -19.90 1.06
CA ASP A 72 -6.67 -20.26 2.44
C ASP A 72 -7.98 -21.06 2.50
N HIS A 73 -9.02 -20.61 1.79
CA HIS A 73 -10.28 -21.37 1.73
C HIS A 73 -10.13 -22.75 1.08
N ALA A 74 -9.31 -22.85 0.04
CA ALA A 74 -9.03 -24.12 -0.61
C ALA A 74 -8.28 -25.08 0.34
N ARG A 75 -7.30 -24.57 1.09
CA ARG A 75 -6.58 -25.31 2.12
C ARG A 75 -7.51 -25.81 3.23
N ASP A 76 -8.36 -24.93 3.77
CA ASP A 76 -9.31 -25.28 4.84
C ASP A 76 -10.33 -26.31 4.36
N THR A 77 -10.85 -26.14 3.14
CA THR A 77 -11.76 -27.09 2.51
C THR A 77 -11.11 -28.46 2.33
N ARG A 78 -9.84 -28.49 1.92
CA ARG A 78 -9.06 -29.72 1.79
C ARG A 78 -8.92 -30.43 3.13
N ALA A 79 -8.49 -29.71 4.17
CA ALA A 79 -8.33 -30.27 5.51
C ALA A 79 -9.66 -30.82 6.07
N ALA A 80 -10.76 -30.09 5.88
CA ALA A 80 -12.09 -30.52 6.31
C ALA A 80 -12.60 -31.75 5.54
N ALA A 81 -12.27 -31.86 4.25
CA ALA A 81 -12.63 -33.02 3.43
C ALA A 81 -11.79 -34.25 3.77
N GLU A 82 -10.49 -34.09 4.02
CA GLU A 82 -9.59 -35.15 4.50
C GLU A 82 -10.08 -35.74 5.82
N ALA A 83 -10.45 -34.88 6.78
CA ALA A 83 -11.00 -35.30 8.08
C ALA A 83 -12.30 -36.11 7.96
N LYS A 84 -13.07 -35.91 6.87
CA LYS A 84 -14.31 -36.63 6.59
C LYS A 84 -14.13 -37.86 5.69
N GLY A 85 -12.91 -38.13 5.22
CA GLY A 85 -12.64 -39.19 4.24
C GLY A 85 -13.15 -38.88 2.83
N ASP A 86 -13.54 -37.63 2.54
CA ASP A 86 -13.96 -37.22 1.19
C ASP A 86 -12.72 -36.83 0.35
N HIS A 87 -12.01 -37.86 -0.10
CA HIS A 87 -10.77 -37.70 -0.87
C HIS A 87 -10.96 -36.98 -2.21
N LYS A 88 -12.17 -37.04 -2.80
CA LYS A 88 -12.47 -36.37 -4.06
C LYS A 88 -12.51 -34.85 -3.85
N THR A 89 -13.24 -34.39 -2.83
CA THR A 89 -13.29 -32.98 -2.48
C THR A 89 -11.93 -32.46 -2.03
N ALA A 90 -11.19 -33.26 -1.24
CA ALA A 90 -9.83 -32.92 -0.83
C ALA A 90 -8.89 -32.70 -2.04
N LEU A 91 -8.94 -33.59 -3.03
CA LEU A 91 -8.13 -33.47 -4.25
C LEU A 91 -8.49 -32.22 -5.06
N HIS A 92 -9.78 -31.94 -5.25
CA HIS A 92 -10.22 -30.75 -5.99
C HIS A 92 -9.84 -29.45 -5.28
N ALA A 93 -9.94 -29.42 -3.95
CA ALA A 93 -9.52 -28.28 -3.15
C ALA A 93 -8.00 -28.06 -3.24
N GLY A 94 -7.19 -29.13 -3.14
CA GLY A 94 -5.74 -29.03 -3.33
C GLY A 94 -5.34 -28.55 -4.74
N GLN A 95 -6.07 -28.96 -5.78
CA GLN A 95 -5.86 -28.47 -7.15
C GLN A 95 -6.24 -26.99 -7.33
N ALA A 96 -7.20 -26.48 -6.54
CA ALA A 96 -7.54 -25.07 -6.54
C ALA A 96 -6.45 -24.25 -5.82
N GLU A 97 -6.00 -24.72 -4.66
CA GLU A 97 -4.88 -24.15 -3.89
C GLU A 97 -3.61 -24.04 -4.76
N ALA A 98 -3.20 -25.13 -5.41
CA ALA A 98 -2.01 -25.16 -6.27
C ALA A 98 -2.09 -24.19 -7.46
N ARG A 99 -3.27 -24.03 -8.06
CA ARG A 99 -3.48 -23.08 -9.17
C ARG A 99 -3.33 -21.63 -8.72
N VAL A 100 -3.81 -21.30 -7.54
CA VAL A 100 -3.67 -19.95 -6.96
C VAL A 100 -2.22 -19.67 -6.62
N LEU A 101 -1.52 -20.61 -5.99
CA LEU A 101 -0.10 -20.47 -5.67
C LEU A 101 0.76 -20.30 -6.93
N ALA A 102 0.44 -20.99 -8.02
CA ALA A 102 1.13 -20.81 -9.30
C ALA A 102 0.96 -19.41 -9.89
N VAL A 103 -0.17 -18.73 -9.62
CA VAL A 103 -0.41 -17.34 -10.03
C VAL A 103 0.28 -16.34 -9.08
N LEU A 104 0.42 -16.69 -7.80
CA LEU A 104 1.08 -15.85 -6.79
C LEU A 104 2.61 -15.93 -6.84
N ALA A 105 3.19 -17.06 -7.24
CA ALA A 105 4.65 -17.27 -7.25
C ALA A 105 5.44 -16.19 -8.03
N PRO A 106 4.99 -15.71 -9.20
CA PRO A 106 5.67 -14.62 -9.91
C PRO A 106 5.50 -13.23 -9.25
N LEU A 107 4.48 -13.05 -8.39
CA LEU A 107 4.24 -11.79 -7.69
C LEU A 107 5.13 -11.64 -6.46
N ASP A 108 5.54 -12.75 -5.85
CA ASP A 108 6.46 -12.79 -4.72
C ASP A 108 7.83 -12.18 -5.10
N THR A 109 8.32 -12.52 -6.30
CA THR A 109 9.54 -11.91 -6.86
C THR A 109 9.34 -10.44 -7.22
N LEU A 110 8.15 -10.07 -7.73
CA LEU A 110 7.86 -8.69 -8.09
C LEU A 110 7.83 -7.75 -6.87
N GLY A 111 7.38 -8.24 -5.71
CA GLY A 111 7.36 -7.47 -4.47
C GLY A 111 8.75 -7.14 -3.93
N ALA A 112 9.69 -8.10 -4.04
CA ALA A 112 11.09 -7.88 -3.70
C ALA A 112 11.74 -6.85 -4.63
N ASP A 113 11.53 -7.00 -5.95
CA ASP A 113 12.08 -6.09 -6.96
C ASP A 113 11.53 -4.66 -6.81
N ILE A 114 10.25 -4.51 -6.47
CA ILE A 114 9.62 -3.20 -6.23
C ILE A 114 10.15 -2.57 -4.94
N ALA A 115 10.31 -3.35 -3.85
CA ALA A 115 10.87 -2.85 -2.60
C ALA A 115 12.32 -2.39 -2.77
N GLU A 116 13.13 -3.16 -3.50
CA GLU A 116 14.50 -2.79 -3.87
C GLU A 116 14.52 -1.51 -4.72
N SER A 117 13.65 -1.41 -5.74
CA SER A 117 13.54 -0.21 -6.57
C SER A 117 13.10 1.04 -5.80
N ILE A 118 12.23 0.91 -4.79
CA ILE A 118 11.81 2.01 -3.92
C ILE A 118 12.97 2.43 -3.01
N GLN A 119 13.72 1.47 -2.47
CA GLN A 119 14.89 1.74 -1.63
C GLN A 119 15.97 2.48 -2.44
N ASP A 120 16.29 2.01 -3.65
CA ASP A 120 17.24 2.64 -4.56
C ASP A 120 16.83 4.09 -4.91
N ALA A 121 15.54 4.33 -5.18
CA ALA A 121 15.03 5.66 -5.45
C ALA A 121 15.15 6.59 -4.23
N THR A 122 14.95 6.05 -3.02
CA THR A 122 15.06 6.80 -1.76
C THR A 122 16.52 7.12 -1.42
N ASP A 123 17.44 6.20 -1.69
CA ASP A 123 18.87 6.40 -1.50
C ASP A 123 19.42 7.42 -2.50
N ALA A 124 19.00 7.33 -3.77
CA ALA A 124 19.34 8.33 -4.80
C ALA A 124 18.85 9.73 -4.42
N LEU A 125 17.63 9.84 -3.88
CA LEU A 125 17.09 11.09 -3.34
C LEU A 125 17.94 11.66 -2.20
N SER A 126 18.35 10.80 -1.27
CA SER A 126 19.13 11.19 -0.11
C SER A 126 20.53 11.67 -0.49
N ILE A 127 21.17 10.99 -1.43
CA ILE A 127 22.44 11.40 -2.02
C ILE A 127 22.26 12.75 -2.71
N LEU A 128 21.25 12.90 -3.57
CA LEU A 128 20.99 14.13 -4.29
C LEU A 128 20.74 15.32 -3.35
N ALA A 129 19.93 15.11 -2.31
CA ALA A 129 19.65 16.13 -1.30
C ALA A 129 20.90 16.54 -0.53
N THR A 130 21.79 15.59 -0.23
CA THR A 130 23.07 15.86 0.43
C THR A 130 24.01 16.63 -0.50
N THR A 131 24.14 16.20 -1.75
CA THR A 131 24.96 16.88 -2.75
C THR A 131 24.49 18.31 -3.01
N VAL A 132 23.18 18.56 -3.13
CA VAL A 132 22.62 19.91 -3.30
C VAL A 132 22.88 20.79 -2.07
N ARG A 133 22.89 20.21 -0.86
CA ARG A 133 23.18 20.95 0.36
C ARG A 133 24.67 21.32 0.48
N GLU A 134 25.56 20.41 0.09
CA GLU A 134 27.02 20.62 0.10
C GLU A 134 27.49 21.51 -1.05
N HIS A 135 26.79 21.46 -2.18
CA HIS A 135 27.08 22.19 -3.42
C HIS A 135 25.83 22.90 -3.97
N PRO A 136 25.39 24.00 -3.35
CA PRO A 136 24.17 24.72 -3.75
C PRO A 136 24.18 25.20 -5.20
N GLU A 137 25.36 25.46 -5.77
CA GLU A 137 25.54 25.84 -7.18
C GLU A 137 25.03 24.80 -8.17
N LEU A 138 24.93 23.53 -7.76
CA LEU A 138 24.42 22.46 -8.61
C LEU A 138 22.89 22.40 -8.66
N ALA A 139 22.20 23.05 -7.71
CA ALA A 139 20.73 22.97 -7.59
C ALA A 139 20.03 23.39 -8.87
N GLU A 140 20.39 24.55 -9.44
CA GLU A 140 19.78 25.08 -10.67
C GLU A 140 20.04 24.17 -11.87
N THR A 141 21.26 23.64 -12.00
CA THR A 141 21.59 22.70 -13.09
C THR A 141 20.74 21.43 -13.00
N ILE A 142 20.55 20.91 -11.79
CA ILE A 142 19.74 19.70 -11.57
C ILE A 142 18.25 20.00 -11.84
N ILE A 143 17.74 21.14 -11.38
CA ILE A 143 16.37 21.61 -11.64
C ILE A 143 16.11 21.72 -13.14
N ASP A 144 17.02 22.31 -13.91
CA ASP A 144 16.91 22.44 -15.36
C ASP A 144 16.87 21.08 -16.06
N VAL A 145 17.75 20.14 -15.65
CA VAL A 145 17.75 18.77 -16.17
C VAL A 145 16.44 18.06 -15.85
N MET A 146 15.91 18.17 -14.63
CA MET A 146 14.64 17.54 -14.25
C MET A 146 13.45 18.15 -15.00
N THR A 147 13.44 19.47 -15.18
CA THR A 147 12.40 20.19 -15.93
C THR A 147 12.42 19.80 -17.41
N SER A 148 13.59 19.71 -18.03
CA SER A 148 13.73 19.27 -19.44
C SER A 148 13.26 17.84 -19.68
N ARG A 149 13.26 17.00 -18.63
CA ARG A 149 12.77 15.61 -18.65
C ARG A 149 11.32 15.47 -18.21
N ASN A 150 10.58 16.58 -18.07
CA ASN A 150 9.18 16.59 -17.66
C ASN A 150 8.97 15.96 -16.27
N ARG A 151 9.93 16.17 -15.35
CA ARG A 151 9.92 15.70 -13.95
C ARG A 151 9.75 16.89 -13.01
N HIS A 152 8.66 17.63 -13.18
CA HIS A 152 8.40 18.88 -12.45
C HIS A 152 8.32 18.68 -10.93
N ASP A 153 7.67 17.62 -10.46
CA ASP A 153 7.57 17.31 -9.03
C ASP A 153 8.95 17.15 -8.35
N TRP A 154 9.92 16.62 -9.09
CA TRP A 154 11.30 16.44 -8.62
C TRP A 154 12.07 17.76 -8.61
N ALA A 155 11.86 18.60 -9.63
CA ALA A 155 12.44 19.93 -9.68
C ALA A 155 11.96 20.79 -8.51
N ASP A 156 10.67 20.73 -8.17
CA ASP A 156 10.09 21.46 -7.05
C ASP A 156 10.64 21.00 -5.70
N ARG A 157 10.78 19.68 -5.52
CA ARG A 157 11.35 19.11 -4.28
C ARG A 157 12.82 19.47 -4.08
N ILE A 158 13.59 19.57 -5.16
CA ILE A 158 14.98 20.03 -5.10
C ILE A 158 15.05 21.53 -4.77
N ARG A 159 14.11 22.33 -5.27
CA ARG A 159 13.98 23.76 -4.94
C ARG A 159 13.66 23.98 -3.46
N GLU A 160 12.87 23.10 -2.86
CA GLU A 160 12.59 23.11 -1.41
C GLU A 160 13.81 22.72 -0.56
N LEU A 161 14.67 21.84 -1.09
CA LEU A 161 15.86 21.32 -0.39
C LEU A 161 17.08 22.25 -0.52
N ALA A 162 17.14 23.04 -1.58
CA ALA A 162 18.22 24.01 -1.78
C ALA A 162 18.14 25.08 -0.67
N PRO A 163 19.20 25.30 0.12
CA PRO A 163 19.23 26.41 1.05
C PRO A 163 19.03 27.69 0.24
N SER A 164 18.11 28.55 0.69
CA SER A 164 17.78 29.83 0.04
C SER A 164 19.01 30.74 0.01
N SER A 165 19.89 30.54 -0.97
CA SER A 165 21.21 31.16 -1.07
C SER A 165 21.17 32.63 -1.54
N ASN A 166 20.04 33.33 -1.37
CA ASN A 166 19.92 34.72 -1.84
C ASN A 166 19.04 35.59 -0.94
N ARG A 167 19.49 35.81 0.29
CA ARG A 167 19.02 36.92 1.12
C ARG A 167 20.14 37.58 1.94
N GLU A 168 21.35 37.68 1.41
CA GLU A 168 22.42 38.42 2.10
C GLU A 168 23.56 38.89 1.16
N ILE A 169 23.24 39.48 0.00
CA ILE A 169 24.16 40.40 -0.70
C ILE A 169 23.34 41.55 -1.29
N GLU A 170 22.66 42.31 -0.43
CA GLU A 170 22.25 43.70 -0.70
C GLU A 170 21.69 44.25 0.62
N VAL A 171 22.55 44.97 1.36
CA VAL A 171 22.30 46.10 2.27
C VAL A 171 23.44 46.12 3.29
N SER A 172 24.61 46.63 2.88
CA SER A 172 25.44 47.45 3.76
C SER A 172 26.48 48.22 2.93
N ALA A 173 26.29 49.54 2.94
CA ALA A 173 27.22 50.66 2.75
C ALA A 173 28.49 50.49 1.87
#